data_AF-A0A2S3XUA4-F1
#
_entry.id   AF-A0A2S3XUA4-F1
#
_cell.length_a   1.000
_cell.length_b   1.000
_cell.length_c   1.000
_cell.angle_alpha   90.00
_cell.angle_beta   90.00
_cell.angle_gamma   90.00
#
_symmetry.space_group_name_H-M   'P 1'
#
loop_
_entity.id
_entity.type
_entity.pdbx_description
1 polymer ?
#
loop_
_entity_poly.entity_id
_entity_poly.type
_entity_poly.pdbx_seq_one_letter_code
_entity_poly.pdbx_strand_id
1 'polypeptide(L)'
;MSPIVPLLPPHLVQLGFDYVLAVEAGDDATAARLAPEVEQLPGLLPAIAELIVFPVTALSDNTDPCADSFVLDEVGVIYLMAIREWATHTPAAAPGIARTIAHFVSQVFADAPKDVVQALQALRDEQVERARAVVENVVALHR
;
A
#
# COMPACT_ATOMS: atom_id res chain seq x y z
N MET A 1 9.71 12.57 8.73
CA MET A 1 9.99 12.86 7.30
C MET A 1 8.67 13.10 6.60
N SER A 2 8.55 14.07 5.69
CA SER A 2 7.31 14.21 4.90
C SER A 2 7.18 13.03 3.95
N PRO A 3 6.01 12.41 3.79
CA PRO A 3 5.85 11.33 2.83
C PRO A 3 6.09 11.90 1.44
N ILE A 4 6.96 11.24 0.66
CA ILE A 4 6.88 11.34 -0.79
C ILE A 4 5.69 10.45 -1.15
N VAL A 5 4.46 10.95 -1.00
CA VAL A 5 3.28 10.19 -1.44
C VAL A 5 3.49 9.93 -2.93
N PRO A 6 3.69 8.68 -3.37
CA PRO A 6 3.86 8.41 -4.78
C PRO A 6 2.55 8.81 -5.44
N LEU A 7 2.61 9.74 -6.39
CA LEU A 7 1.43 10.11 -7.17
C LEU A 7 1.14 8.98 -8.17
N LEU A 8 0.63 7.85 -7.66
CA LEU A 8 0.15 6.78 -8.50
C LEU A 8 -1.13 7.25 -9.20
N PRO A 9 -1.23 7.11 -10.53
CA PRO A 9 -2.49 7.24 -11.23
C PRO A 9 -3.55 6.31 -10.62
N PRO A 10 -4.84 6.71 -10.61
CA PRO A 10 -5.91 5.92 -9.98
C PRO A 10 -5.98 4.46 -10.46
N HIS A 11 -5.70 4.20 -11.73
CA HIS A 11 -5.69 2.85 -12.28
C HIS A 11 -4.53 1.98 -11.75
N LEU A 12 -3.37 2.58 -11.44
CA LEU A 12 -2.25 1.86 -10.82
C LEU A 12 -2.53 1.57 -9.35
N VAL A 13 -3.15 2.52 -8.63
CA VAL A 13 -3.64 2.27 -7.26
C VAL A 13 -4.59 1.08 -7.28
N GLN A 14 -5.59 1.10 -8.17
CA GLN A 14 -6.55 0.01 -8.32
C GLN A 14 -5.88 -1.33 -8.65
N LEU A 15 -4.99 -1.35 -9.65
CA LEU A 15 -4.24 -2.56 -10.04
C LEU A 15 -3.47 -3.17 -8.86
N GLY A 16 -2.74 -2.35 -8.11
CA GLY A 16 -1.94 -2.81 -6.99
C GLY A 16 -2.78 -3.41 -5.86
N PHE A 17 -3.89 -2.76 -5.50
CA PHE A 17 -4.83 -3.30 -4.52
C PHE A 17 -5.57 -4.54 -5.02
N ASP A 18 -6.00 -4.58 -6.27
CA ASP A 18 -6.69 -5.74 -6.85
C ASP A 18 -5.77 -6.97 -6.88
N TYR A 19 -4.46 -6.77 -7.10
CA TYR A 19 -3.48 -7.85 -6.96
C TYR A 19 -3.32 -8.34 -5.51
N VAL A 20 -3.21 -7.42 -4.55
CA VAL A 20 -3.12 -7.77 -3.12
C VAL A 20 -4.38 -8.52 -2.66
N LEU A 21 -5.56 -8.05 -3.07
CA LEU A 21 -6.84 -8.70 -2.80
C LEU A 21 -6.92 -10.12 -3.38
N ALA A 22 -6.50 -10.29 -4.64
CA ALA A 22 -6.51 -11.61 -5.27
C ALA A 22 -5.59 -12.60 -4.56
N VAL A 23 -4.39 -12.14 -4.16
CA VAL A 23 -3.43 -12.96 -3.41
C VAL A 23 -3.97 -13.32 -2.01
N GLU A 24 -4.57 -12.35 -1.30
CA GLU A 24 -5.15 -12.58 0.03
C GLU A 24 -6.35 -13.53 -0.01
N ALA A 25 -7.22 -13.37 -1.01
CA ALA A 25 -8.39 -14.23 -1.18
C ALA A 25 -8.06 -15.66 -1.67
N GLY A 26 -6.79 -15.94 -2.01
CA GLY A 26 -6.40 -17.19 -2.65
C GLY A 26 -6.98 -17.36 -4.06
N ASP A 27 -7.34 -16.26 -4.73
CA ASP A 27 -7.81 -16.26 -6.11
C ASP A 27 -6.61 -16.30 -7.07
N ASP A 28 -6.01 -17.50 -7.18
CA ASP A 28 -4.84 -17.76 -8.01
C ASP A 28 -5.07 -17.39 -9.49
N ALA A 29 -6.31 -17.51 -9.98
CA ALA A 29 -6.65 -17.20 -11.36
C ALA A 29 -6.56 -15.68 -11.62
N THR A 30 -7.14 -14.87 -10.74
CA THR A 30 -7.03 -13.41 -10.82
C THR A 30 -5.60 -12.93 -10.56
N ALA A 31 -4.92 -13.49 -9.55
CA ALA A 31 -3.54 -13.14 -9.25
C ALA A 31 -2.61 -13.44 -10.45
N ALA A 32 -2.73 -14.61 -11.08
CA ALA A 32 -1.96 -14.97 -12.27
C ALA A 32 -2.26 -14.08 -13.48
N ARG A 33 -3.52 -13.61 -13.63
CA ARG A 33 -3.90 -12.69 -14.71
C ARG A 33 -3.28 -11.31 -14.52
N LEU A 34 -3.17 -10.82 -13.29
CA LEU A 34 -2.65 -9.48 -12.97
C LEU A 34 -1.11 -9.46 -12.84
N ALA A 35 -0.48 -10.59 -12.50
CA ALA A 35 0.95 -10.69 -12.24
C ALA A 35 1.85 -10.07 -13.34
N PRO A 36 1.62 -10.30 -14.65
CA PRO A 36 2.49 -9.74 -15.69
C PRO A 36 2.57 -8.21 -15.68
N GLU A 37 1.48 -7.53 -15.33
CA GLU A 37 1.43 -6.06 -15.25
C GLU A 37 2.13 -5.55 -13.98
N VAL A 38 1.92 -6.24 -12.86
CA VAL A 38 2.58 -5.94 -11.57
C VAL A 38 4.08 -6.15 -11.65
N GLU A 39 4.55 -7.24 -12.28
CA GLU A 39 5.97 -7.57 -12.44
C GLU A 39 6.72 -6.56 -13.32
N GLN A 40 6.04 -5.95 -14.30
CA GLN A 40 6.59 -4.87 -15.13
C GLN A 40 6.71 -3.54 -14.37
N LEU A 41 6.07 -3.43 -13.20
CA LEU A 41 6.02 -2.24 -12.36
C LEU A 41 6.62 -2.54 -10.98
N PRO A 42 7.95 -2.72 -10.85
CA PRO A 42 8.58 -3.11 -9.59
C PRO A 42 8.34 -2.11 -8.44
N GLY A 43 8.05 -0.84 -8.75
CA GLY A 43 7.68 0.18 -7.77
C GLY A 43 6.23 0.14 -7.29
N LEU A 44 5.35 -0.64 -7.93
CA LEU A 44 3.92 -0.64 -7.65
C LEU A 44 3.59 -1.13 -6.25
N LEU A 45 3.98 -2.36 -5.90
CA LEU A 45 3.68 -2.91 -4.56
C LEU A 45 4.37 -2.15 -3.42
N PRO A 46 5.63 -1.66 -3.56
CA PRO A 46 6.20 -0.74 -2.59
C PRO A 46 5.39 0.55 -2.40
N ALA A 47 4.87 1.13 -3.48
CA ALA A 47 4.02 2.31 -3.40
C ALA A 47 2.66 2.02 -2.73
N ILE A 48 2.05 0.86 -3.00
CA ILE A 48 0.84 0.41 -2.28
C ILE A 48 1.14 0.22 -0.78
N ALA A 49 2.26 -0.41 -0.43
CA ALA A 49 2.67 -0.56 0.96
C ALA A 49 2.85 0.80 1.64
N GLU A 50 3.47 1.77 0.97
CA GLU A 50 3.66 3.12 1.50
C GLU A 50 2.33 3.85 1.75
N LEU A 51 1.34 3.72 0.86
CA LEU A 51 -0.01 4.29 1.04
C LEU A 51 -0.73 3.75 2.28
N ILE A 52 -0.41 2.53 2.71
CA ILE A 52 -1.06 1.84 3.83
C ILE A 52 -0.27 2.03 5.13
N VAL A 53 1.04 1.83 5.09
CA VAL A 53 1.92 1.80 6.27
C VAL A 53 2.20 3.20 6.77
N PHE A 54 2.54 4.13 5.88
CA PHE A 54 2.98 5.47 6.29
C PHE A 54 1.93 6.20 7.15
N PRO A 55 0.62 6.24 6.79
CA PRO A 55 -0.37 6.97 7.58
C PRO A 55 -0.56 6.47 9.01
N VAL A 56 -0.22 5.21 9.29
CA VAL A 56 -0.38 4.60 10.62
C VAL A 56 0.91 4.52 11.41
N THR A 57 2.06 4.51 10.74
CA THR A 57 3.35 4.42 11.44
C THR A 57 4.04 5.77 11.62
N ALA A 58 3.79 6.73 10.72
CA ALA A 58 4.55 7.97 10.72
C ALA A 58 4.29 8.80 11.99
N LEU A 59 5.35 9.38 12.53
CA LEU A 59 5.21 10.40 13.59
C LEU A 59 4.36 11.57 13.08
N SER A 60 3.28 11.85 13.80
CA SER A 60 2.36 12.94 13.52
C SER A 60 2.66 14.13 14.42
N ASP A 61 2.77 15.34 13.84
CA ASP A 61 2.90 16.59 14.58
C ASP A 61 1.67 16.90 15.46
N ASN A 62 0.57 16.18 15.26
CA ASN A 62 -0.70 16.35 15.98
C ASN A 62 -0.84 15.44 17.21
N THR A 63 0.19 14.65 17.55
CA THR A 63 0.17 13.73 18.71
C THR A 63 1.41 13.96 19.54
N ASP A 64 1.26 14.04 20.87
CA ASP A 64 2.41 14.13 21.77
C ASP A 64 3.32 12.90 21.57
N PRO A 65 4.56 13.07 21.10
CA PRO A 65 5.42 11.95 20.79
C PRO A 65 5.82 11.21 22.07
N CYS A 66 5.80 9.89 22.01
CA CYS A 66 6.26 9.00 23.07
C CYS A 66 7.24 7.97 22.51
N ALA A 67 7.91 7.22 23.39
CA ALA A 67 8.87 6.19 22.95
C ALA A 67 8.24 5.21 21.94
N ASP A 68 6.99 4.81 22.16
CA ASP A 68 6.29 3.88 21.28
C ASP A 68 6.02 4.48 19.90
N SER A 69 5.69 5.78 19.81
CA SER A 69 5.46 6.43 18.51
C SER A 69 6.76 6.59 17.71
N PHE A 70 7.90 6.83 18.38
CA PHE A 70 9.21 6.83 17.71
C PHE A 70 9.56 5.43 17.20
N VAL A 71 9.35 4.39 18.01
CA VAL A 71 9.60 3.01 17.61
C VAL A 71 8.70 2.63 16.43
N LEU A 72 7.43 3.03 16.45
CA LEU A 72 6.50 2.70 15.38
C LEU A 72 6.89 3.35 14.04
N ASP A 73 7.35 4.61 14.04
CA ASP A 73 7.85 5.30 12.84
C ASP A 73 9.06 4.60 12.25
N GLU A 74 10.05 4.26 13.07
CA GLU A 74 11.23 3.51 12.64
C GLU A 74 10.89 2.10 12.14
N VAL A 75 9.95 1.40 12.79
CA VAL A 75 9.46 0.09 12.32
C VAL A 75 8.76 0.22 10.98
N GLY A 76 7.95 1.26 10.77
CA GLY A 76 7.32 1.55 9.48
C GLY A 76 8.34 1.81 8.37
N VAL A 77 9.40 2.57 8.67
CA VAL A 77 10.52 2.80 7.74
C VAL A 77 11.21 1.49 7.39
N ILE A 78 11.57 0.66 8.38
CA ILE A 78 12.25 -0.63 8.15
C ILE A 78 11.37 -1.56 7.32
N TYR A 79 10.06 -1.61 7.60
CA TYR A 79 9.10 -2.42 6.85
C TYR A 79 9.06 -2.02 5.37
N LEU A 80 8.96 -0.71 5.09
CA LEU A 80 8.96 -0.20 3.72
C LEU A 80 10.30 -0.39 3.01
N MET A 81 11.43 -0.26 3.72
CA MET A 81 12.75 -0.55 3.18
C MET A 81 12.87 -2.03 2.75
N ALA A 82 12.42 -2.97 3.59
CA ALA A 82 12.44 -4.39 3.25
C ALA A 82 11.59 -4.70 2.00
N ILE A 83 10.39 -4.14 1.90
CA ILE A 83 9.53 -4.31 0.72
C ILE A 83 10.19 -3.77 -0.55
N ARG A 84 10.79 -2.57 -0.49
CA ARG A 84 11.51 -1.99 -1.63
C ARG A 84 12.69 -2.86 -2.04
N GLU A 85 13.44 -3.38 -1.07
CA GLU A 85 14.59 -4.25 -1.31
C GLU A 85 14.15 -5.54 -2.02
N TRP A 86 13.09 -6.20 -1.53
CA TRP A 86 12.55 -7.41 -2.15
C TRP A 86 12.04 -7.17 -3.57
N ALA A 87 11.30 -6.08 -3.79
CA ALA A 87 10.76 -5.72 -5.10
C ALA A 87 11.86 -5.39 -6.12
N THR A 88 12.98 -4.84 -5.67
CA THR A 88 14.12 -4.48 -6.54
C THR A 88 14.87 -5.72 -7.04
N HIS A 89 14.99 -6.75 -6.21
CA HIS A 89 15.87 -7.89 -6.50
C HIS A 89 15.20 -9.02 -7.26
N THR A 90 13.87 -9.19 -7.17
CA THR A 90 13.18 -10.25 -7.90
C THR A 90 11.68 -9.97 -8.10
N PRO A 91 11.18 -9.98 -9.35
CA PRO A 91 9.73 -9.92 -9.63
C PRO A 91 8.94 -11.05 -8.96
N ALA A 92 9.57 -12.22 -8.77
CA ALA A 92 8.97 -13.36 -8.09
C ALA A 92 8.66 -13.10 -6.60
N ALA A 93 9.12 -11.98 -6.02
CA ALA A 93 8.73 -11.55 -4.68
C ALA A 93 7.31 -10.99 -4.61
N ALA A 94 6.68 -10.63 -5.74
CA ALA A 94 5.39 -9.94 -5.76
C ALA A 94 4.28 -10.64 -4.93
N PRO A 95 4.07 -11.97 -5.03
CA PRO A 95 3.08 -12.65 -4.18
C PRO A 95 3.44 -12.59 -2.69
N GLY A 96 4.73 -12.64 -2.36
CA GLY A 96 5.21 -12.55 -0.97
C GLY A 96 5.03 -11.16 -0.38
N ILE A 97 5.31 -10.12 -1.17
CA ILE A 97 5.06 -8.72 -0.80
C ILE A 97 3.56 -8.48 -0.61
N ALA A 98 2.72 -8.96 -1.53
CA ALA A 98 1.27 -8.83 -1.43
C ALA A 98 0.70 -9.46 -0.15
N ARG A 99 1.13 -10.69 0.19
CA ARG A 99 0.79 -11.36 1.46
C ARG A 99 1.27 -10.57 2.67
N THR A 100 2.46 -9.97 2.59
CA THR A 100 3.01 -9.17 3.68
C THR A 100 2.18 -7.91 3.93
N ILE A 101 1.77 -7.22 2.86
CA ILE A 101 0.85 -6.06 2.92
C ILE A 101 -0.50 -6.46 3.52
N ALA A 102 -1.12 -7.54 3.03
CA ALA A 102 -2.40 -8.01 3.55
C ALA A 102 -2.29 -8.41 5.04
N HIS A 103 -1.18 -9.04 5.43
CA HIS A 103 -0.92 -9.35 6.84
C HIS A 103 -0.80 -8.10 7.70
N PHE A 104 -0.08 -7.07 7.25
CA PHE A 104 -0.03 -5.78 7.94
C PHE A 104 -1.44 -5.18 8.12
N VAL A 105 -2.25 -5.17 7.07
CA VAL A 105 -3.64 -4.70 7.14
C VAL A 105 -4.45 -5.48 8.17
N SER A 106 -4.30 -6.80 8.19
CA SER A 106 -4.97 -7.67 9.17
C SER A 106 -4.57 -7.39 10.62
N GLN A 107 -3.33 -6.97 10.87
CA GLN A 107 -2.85 -6.72 12.24
C GLN A 107 -3.15 -5.30 12.73
N VAL A 108 -3.12 -4.32 11.82
CA VAL A 108 -3.17 -2.90 12.19
C VAL A 108 -4.57 -2.30 12.06
N PHE A 109 -5.34 -2.72 11.05
CA PHE A 109 -6.64 -2.13 10.74
C PHE A 109 -7.83 -3.01 11.09
N ALA A 110 -7.62 -4.33 11.29
CA ALA A 110 -8.71 -5.21 11.65
C ALA A 110 -8.88 -5.23 13.18
N ASP A 111 -9.87 -4.49 13.67
CA ASP A 111 -10.44 -4.77 14.99
C ASP A 111 -11.01 -6.20 14.96
N ALA A 112 -10.51 -7.08 15.83
CA ALA A 112 -10.84 -8.49 15.81
C ALA A 112 -12.37 -8.77 15.83
N PRO A 113 -12.86 -9.79 15.11
CA PRO A 113 -12.37 -10.34 13.84
C PRO A 113 -13.10 -9.64 12.68
N LYS A 114 -12.42 -8.76 11.95
CA LYS A 114 -12.95 -8.17 10.72
C LYS A 114 -12.17 -8.63 9.50
N ASP A 115 -12.94 -8.78 8.44
CA ASP A 115 -12.57 -9.29 7.13
C ASP A 115 -11.47 -8.41 6.49
N VAL A 116 -10.25 -8.96 6.40
CA VAL A 116 -9.09 -8.31 5.76
C VAL A 116 -9.39 -7.93 4.31
N VAL A 117 -10.22 -8.71 3.61
CA VAL A 117 -10.65 -8.41 2.24
C VAL A 117 -11.49 -7.13 2.25
N GLN A 118 -12.42 -6.99 3.19
CA GLN A 118 -13.22 -5.78 3.34
C GLN A 118 -12.35 -4.55 3.68
N ALA A 119 -11.37 -4.70 4.58
CA ALA A 119 -10.45 -3.63 4.93
C ALA A 119 -9.60 -3.19 3.72
N LEU A 120 -9.06 -4.14 2.97
CA LEU A 120 -8.31 -3.88 1.75
C LEU A 120 -9.18 -3.22 0.66
N GLN A 121 -10.44 -3.62 0.50
CA GLN A 121 -11.38 -2.99 -0.41
C GLN A 121 -11.67 -1.53 -0.02
N ALA A 122 -11.91 -1.27 1.26
CA ALA A 122 -12.15 0.10 1.75
C ALA A 122 -10.92 1.00 1.53
N LEU A 123 -9.71 0.50 1.85
CA LEU A 123 -8.45 1.20 1.59
C LEU A 123 -8.26 1.47 0.10
N ARG A 124 -8.53 0.48 -0.77
CA ARG A 124 -8.47 0.68 -2.22
C ARG A 124 -9.38 1.81 -2.66
N ASP A 125 -10.65 1.75 -2.29
CA ASP A 125 -11.66 2.70 -2.77
C ASP A 125 -11.31 4.12 -2.29
N GLU A 126 -10.87 4.28 -1.04
CA GLU A 126 -10.38 5.55 -0.50
C GLU A 126 -9.16 6.08 -1.27
N GLN A 127 -8.13 5.25 -1.48
CA GLN A 127 -6.90 5.68 -2.16
C GLN A 127 -7.13 5.98 -3.65
N VAL A 128 -8.03 5.26 -4.31
CA VAL A 128 -8.43 5.53 -5.70
C VAL A 128 -9.11 6.89 -5.81
N GLU A 129 -10.08 7.19 -4.93
CA GLU A 129 -10.76 8.49 -4.93
C GLU A 129 -9.79 9.62 -4.59
N ARG A 130 -8.88 9.41 -3.63
CA ARG A 130 -7.82 10.37 -3.31
C ARG A 130 -6.92 10.64 -4.53
N ALA A 131 -6.49 9.59 -5.24
CA ALA A 131 -5.67 9.74 -6.44
C ALA A 131 -6.40 10.51 -7.55
N ARG A 132 -7.71 10.28 -7.73
CA ARG A 132 -8.54 11.02 -8.69
C ARG A 132 -8.58 12.51 -8.37
N ALA A 133 -8.87 12.85 -7.12
CA ALA A 133 -8.94 14.24 -6.67
C ALA A 133 -7.61 14.99 -6.89
N VAL A 134 -6.46 14.34 -6.67
CA VAL A 134 -5.17 14.99 -6.94
C VAL A 134 -4.95 15.24 -8.43
N VAL A 135 -5.29 14.27 -9.29
CA VAL A 135 -5.18 14.45 -10.75
C VAL A 135 -6.07 15.60 -11.22
N GLU A 136 -7.31 15.68 -10.75
CA GLU A 136 -8.23 16.77 -11.09
C GLU A 136 -7.70 18.14 -10.65
N ASN A 137 -7.15 18.24 -9.44
CA ASN A 137 -6.55 19.46 -8.93
C ASN A 137 -5.33 19.90 -9.74
N VAL A 138 -4.47 18.95 -10.13
CA VAL A 138 -3.31 19.24 -11.00
C VAL A 138 -3.78 19.75 -12.37
N VAL A 139 -4.79 19.12 -12.97
CA VAL A 139 -5.36 19.57 -14.25
C VAL A 139 -5.97 20.97 -14.14
N ALA A 140 -6.66 21.26 -13.04
CA ALA A 140 -7.24 22.58 -12.79
C ALA A 140 -6.17 23.69 -12.62
N LEU A 141 -5.03 23.37 -12.01
CA LEU A 141 -3.93 24.33 -11.81
C LEU A 141 -3.18 24.70 -13.12
N HIS A 142 -3.30 23.87 -14.16
CA HIS A 142 -2.63 24.04 -15.45
C HIS A 142 -3.58 24.51 -16.58
N ARG A 143 -4.82 24.89 -16.24
CA ARG A 143 -5.78 25.55 -17.13
C ARG A 143 -5.85 27.04 -16.84
#